data_AF-A0A2T0QXN0-F1
#
_entry.id   AF-A0A2T0QXN0-F1
#
_cell.length_a   1.000
_cell.length_b   1.000
_cell.length_c   1.000
_cell.angle_alpha   90.00
_cell.angle_beta   90.00
_cell.angle_gamma   90.00
#
_symmetry.space_group_name_H-M   'P 1'
#
loop_
_entity.id
_entity.type
_entity.pdbx_description
1 polymer ?
#
loop_
_entity_poly.entity_id
_entity_poly.type
_entity_poly.pdbx_seq_one_letter_code
_entity_poly.pdbx_strand_id
1 'polypeptide(L)'
;MTGGATAVPPPSGAPHGGTADDRSIGEIVGSITGEFSTLVRQEITLARAEATRDAKVAGKGAGMLAGAGVAGHLFLISLSALVVIVLGRLIGYGWSALIVTVVWAVVAAILASRGRAELKKIPPPLEETQKSLKEDAQWLKNRNS
;
A
#
# COMPACT_ATOMS: atom_id res chain seq x y z
N MET A 1 91.37 3.73 4.22
CA MET A 1 91.24 3.51 5.68
C MET A 1 89.94 4.20 6.06
N THR A 2 88.84 3.60 6.49
CA THR A 2 88.49 2.35 7.19
C THR A 2 87.02 2.07 6.81
N GLY A 3 86.59 0.89 6.34
CA GLY A 3 86.63 -0.38 7.05
C GLY A 3 85.49 -0.46 8.08
N GLY A 4 84.24 -0.51 7.63
CA GLY A 4 83.05 -0.66 8.48
C GLY A 4 82.14 -1.76 7.97
N ALA A 5 82.38 -2.99 8.42
CA ALA A 5 81.57 -4.15 8.11
C ALA A 5 80.24 -4.08 8.90
N THR A 6 79.13 -3.83 8.21
CA THR A 6 77.79 -4.06 8.76
C THR A 6 77.48 -5.56 8.66
N ALA A 7 77.48 -6.22 9.80
CA ALA A 7 77.07 -7.62 9.94
C ALA A 7 75.62 -7.81 9.47
N VAL A 8 75.41 -8.71 8.52
CA VAL A 8 74.09 -9.22 8.13
C VAL A 8 73.64 -10.18 9.24
N PRO A 9 72.51 -9.93 9.93
CA PRO A 9 71.97 -10.89 10.88
C PRO A 9 71.47 -12.15 10.14
N PRO A 10 71.53 -13.34 10.77
CA PRO A 10 71.03 -14.57 10.15
C PRO A 10 69.53 -14.44 9.86
N PRO A 11 69.01 -15.09 8.79
CA PRO A 11 67.58 -15.22 8.62
C PRO A 11 67.05 -16.06 9.80
N SER A 12 66.53 -15.38 10.81
CA SER A 12 65.72 -16.00 11.85
C SER A 12 64.56 -16.68 11.13
N GLY A 13 64.61 -18.00 11.04
CA GLY A 13 63.47 -18.83 10.71
C GLY A 13 62.39 -18.60 11.77
N ALA A 14 61.62 -17.52 11.59
CA ALA A 14 60.29 -17.47 12.15
C ALA A 14 59.52 -18.59 11.45
N PRO A 15 58.86 -19.50 12.19
CA PRO A 15 57.89 -20.37 11.56
C PRO A 15 56.86 -19.45 10.93
N HIS A 16 56.89 -19.30 9.61
CA HIS A 16 55.71 -18.93 8.83
C HIS A 16 54.80 -20.18 8.81
N GLY A 17 54.43 -20.63 10.01
CA GLY A 17 53.57 -21.75 10.32
C GLY A 17 52.31 -21.18 10.93
N GLY A 18 51.53 -20.55 10.06
CA GLY A 18 50.25 -19.92 10.34
C GLY A 18 49.65 -19.53 9.00
N THR A 19 49.65 -20.51 8.10
CA THR A 19 48.75 -20.67 6.96
C THR A 19 47.83 -19.47 6.70
N ALA A 20 48.28 -18.58 5.82
CA ALA A 20 47.39 -17.80 4.96
C ALA A 20 46.50 -18.69 4.06
N ASP A 21 46.69 -20.02 4.16
CA ASP A 21 46.01 -21.12 3.47
C ASP A 21 44.91 -21.80 4.34
N ASP A 22 44.75 -21.43 5.61
CA ASP A 22 43.78 -22.04 6.56
C ASP A 22 42.64 -21.09 6.94
N ARG A 23 42.23 -20.17 6.05
CA ARG A 23 40.81 -19.79 6.09
C ARG A 23 40.04 -21.02 5.64
N SER A 24 39.67 -21.85 6.62
CA SER A 24 38.86 -23.03 6.44
C SER A 24 37.71 -22.69 5.51
N ILE A 25 37.43 -23.57 4.54
CA ILE A 25 36.28 -23.42 3.63
C ILE A 25 34.99 -23.19 4.43
N GLY A 26 34.90 -23.70 5.67
CA GLY A 26 33.79 -23.42 6.58
C GLY A 26 33.67 -21.96 7.03
N GLU A 27 34.77 -21.23 7.15
CA GLU A 27 34.80 -19.81 7.53
C GLU A 27 34.42 -18.89 6.34
N ILE A 28 34.81 -19.28 5.12
CA ILE A 28 34.41 -18.59 3.87
C ILE A 28 32.92 -18.81 3.58
N VAL A 29 32.41 -20.04 3.74
CA VAL A 29 30.97 -20.33 3.59
C VAL A 29 30.15 -19.65 4.70
N GLY A 30 30.67 -19.61 5.92
CA GLY A 30 30.05 -18.90 7.05
C GLY A 30 29.93 -17.40 6.82
N SER A 31 30.97 -16.76 6.30
CA SER A 31 30.96 -15.31 5.99
C SER A 31 30.00 -14.97 4.85
N ILE A 32 29.98 -15.74 3.75
CA ILE A 32 29.03 -15.54 2.64
C ILE A 32 27.57 -15.73 3.10
N THR A 33 27.31 -16.74 3.94
CA THR A 33 25.96 -16.97 4.50
C THR A 33 25.52 -15.84 5.43
N GLY A 34 26.45 -15.29 6.21
CA GLY A 34 26.21 -14.12 7.06
C GLY A 34 25.91 -12.84 6.26
N GLU A 35 26.64 -12.61 5.17
CA GLU A 35 26.41 -11.47 4.26
C GLU A 35 25.07 -11.59 3.55
N PHE A 36 24.71 -12.79 3.06
CA PHE A 36 23.39 -13.04 2.47
C PHE A 36 22.25 -12.82 3.48
N SER A 37 22.39 -13.33 4.71
CA SER A 37 21.41 -13.10 5.79
C SER A 37 21.25 -11.61 6.10
N THR A 38 22.34 -10.86 6.05
CA THR A 38 22.35 -9.40 6.24
C THR A 38 21.63 -8.68 5.11
N LEU A 39 21.87 -9.04 3.85
CA LEU A 39 21.16 -8.47 2.69
C LEU A 39 19.66 -8.75 2.74
N VAL A 40 19.25 -9.99 3.00
CA VAL A 40 17.82 -10.35 3.13
C VAL A 40 17.15 -9.52 4.23
N ARG A 41 17.83 -9.34 5.37
CA ARG A 41 17.30 -8.52 6.47
C ARG A 41 17.21 -7.04 6.09
N GLN A 42 18.16 -6.53 5.31
CA GLN A 42 18.14 -5.16 4.79
C GLN A 42 16.99 -4.96 3.81
N GLU A 43 16.77 -5.90 2.88
CA GLU A 43 15.67 -5.85 1.91
C GLU A 43 14.32 -5.85 2.60
N ILE A 44 14.13 -6.72 3.60
CA ILE A 44 12.91 -6.73 4.43
C ILE A 44 12.74 -5.40 5.17
N THR A 45 13.83 -4.83 5.68
CA THR A 45 13.79 -3.55 6.41
C THR A 45 13.42 -2.40 5.47
N LEU A 46 13.97 -2.39 4.26
CA LEU A 46 13.67 -1.42 3.21
C LEU A 46 12.21 -1.54 2.75
N ALA A 47 11.77 -2.76 2.38
CA ALA A 47 10.40 -3.04 1.98
C ALA A 47 9.41 -2.65 3.08
N ARG A 48 9.74 -2.90 4.35
CA ARG A 48 8.92 -2.46 5.49
C ARG A 48 8.88 -0.94 5.61
N ALA A 49 10.01 -0.26 5.41
CA ALA A 49 10.08 1.20 5.46
C ALA A 49 9.26 1.85 4.33
N GLU A 50 9.37 1.31 3.11
CA GLU A 50 8.59 1.75 1.95
C GLU A 50 7.10 1.49 2.14
N ALA A 51 6.70 0.27 2.54
CA ALA A 51 5.31 -0.04 2.85
C ALA A 51 4.72 0.87 3.94
N THR A 52 5.51 1.21 4.97
CA THR A 52 5.08 2.14 6.03
C THR A 52 4.93 3.57 5.49
N ARG A 53 5.86 4.02 4.65
CA ARG A 53 5.79 5.33 3.99
C ARG A 53 4.56 5.43 3.11
N ASP A 54 4.32 4.43 2.27
CA ASP A 54 3.18 4.35 1.37
C ASP A 54 1.87 4.29 2.14
N ALA A 55 1.79 3.47 3.18
CA ALA A 55 0.63 3.41 4.07
C ALA A 55 0.35 4.77 4.74
N LYS A 56 1.38 5.52 5.14
CA LYS A 56 1.21 6.86 5.72
C LYS A 56 0.69 7.87 4.70
N VAL A 57 1.22 7.85 3.47
CA VAL A 57 0.76 8.73 2.39
C VAL A 57 -0.68 8.39 2.00
N ALA A 58 -0.97 7.10 1.77
CA ALA A 58 -2.31 6.62 1.48
C ALA A 58 -3.29 6.94 2.61
N GLY A 59 -2.88 6.72 3.87
CA GLY A 59 -3.69 7.03 5.06
C GLY A 59 -3.97 8.52 5.21
N LYS A 60 -2.98 9.39 4.98
CA LYS A 60 -3.20 10.84 4.95
C LYS A 60 -4.15 11.23 3.81
N GLY A 61 -3.96 10.67 2.62
CA GLY A 61 -4.83 10.88 1.46
C GLY A 61 -6.28 10.49 1.75
N ALA A 62 -6.49 9.27 2.24
CA ALA A 62 -7.80 8.77 2.64
C ALA A 62 -8.44 9.63 3.74
N GLY A 63 -7.66 10.04 4.75
CA GLY A 63 -8.13 10.95 5.80
C GLY A 63 -8.56 12.32 5.27
N MET A 64 -7.78 12.91 4.35
CA MET A 64 -8.15 14.18 3.71
C MET A 64 -9.42 14.04 2.86
N LEU A 65 -9.57 12.95 2.09
CA LEU A 65 -10.77 12.72 1.30
C LEU A 65 -12.00 12.45 2.17
N ALA A 66 -11.85 11.69 3.25
CA ALA A 66 -12.93 11.49 4.22
C ALA A 66 -13.34 12.81 4.87
N GLY A 67 -12.38 13.62 5.32
CA GLY A 67 -12.61 14.95 5.87
C GLY A 67 -13.29 15.89 4.88
N ALA A 68 -12.85 15.90 3.61
CA ALA A 68 -13.47 16.67 2.54
C ALA A 68 -14.91 16.21 2.27
N GLY A 69 -15.19 14.90 2.33
CA GLY A 69 -16.54 14.35 2.22
C GLY A 69 -17.47 14.87 3.32
N VAL A 70 -17.01 14.82 4.58
CA VAL A 70 -17.78 15.35 5.73
C VAL A 70 -17.97 16.86 5.63
N ALA A 71 -16.90 17.61 5.37
CA ALA A 71 -16.97 19.07 5.24
C ALA A 71 -17.87 19.49 4.06
N GLY A 72 -17.77 18.81 2.93
CA GLY A 72 -18.63 19.00 1.77
C GLY A 72 -20.10 18.71 2.10
N HIS A 73 -20.38 17.63 2.84
CA HIS A 73 -21.75 17.31 3.27
C HIS A 73 -22.35 18.40 4.17
N LEU A 74 -21.59 18.88 5.16
CA LEU A 74 -22.02 19.98 6.03
C LEU A 74 -22.23 21.27 5.23
N PHE A 75 -21.31 21.59 4.32
CA PHE A 75 -21.44 22.75 3.43
C PHE A 75 -22.74 22.69 2.61
N LEU A 76 -23.10 21.53 2.06
CA LEU A 76 -24.32 21.36 1.29
C LEU A 76 -25.59 21.54 2.14
N ILE A 77 -25.60 21.07 3.39
CA ILE A 77 -26.71 21.30 4.32
C ILE A 77 -26.83 22.79 4.65
N SER A 78 -25.72 23.46 5.00
CA SER A 78 -25.71 24.88 5.32
C SER A 78 -26.11 25.74 4.12
N LEU A 79 -25.62 25.40 2.92
CA LEU A 79 -25.99 26.08 1.68
C LEU A 79 -27.48 25.91 1.37
N SER A 80 -28.02 24.71 1.56
CA SER A 80 -29.46 24.45 1.37
C SER A 80 -30.31 25.29 2.32
N ALA A 81 -29.93 25.36 3.60
CA ALA A 81 -30.60 26.20 4.58
C ALA A 81 -30.54 27.68 4.18
N LEU A 82 -29.37 28.16 3.73
CA LEU A 82 -29.20 29.53 3.25
C LEU A 82 -30.12 29.83 2.06
N VAL A 83 -30.19 28.93 1.08
CA VAL A 83 -31.08 29.10 -0.09
C VAL A 83 -32.53 29.18 0.35
N VAL A 84 -32.98 28.29 1.26
CA VAL A 84 -34.35 28.35 1.80
C VAL A 84 -34.62 29.65 2.53
N ILE A 85 -33.67 30.18 3.30
CA ILE A 85 -33.82 31.46 4.01
C ILE A 85 -33.93 32.63 3.04
N VAL A 86 -33.01 32.70 2.06
CA VAL A 86 -32.98 33.79 1.08
C VAL A 86 -34.23 33.76 0.22
N LEU A 87 -34.53 32.62 -0.37
CA LEU A 87 -35.68 32.45 -1.27
C LEU A 87 -37.00 32.54 -0.49
N GLY A 88 -37.01 32.13 0.77
CA GLY A 88 -38.15 32.21 1.67
C GLY A 88 -38.65 33.64 1.87
N ARG A 89 -37.75 34.63 1.79
CA ARG A 89 -38.12 36.05 1.83
C ARG A 89 -38.81 36.55 0.56
N LEU A 90 -38.62 35.87 -0.57
CA LEU A 90 -39.19 36.26 -1.87
C LEU A 90 -40.51 35.54 -2.16
N ILE A 91 -40.56 34.22 -1.91
CA ILE A 91 -41.68 33.35 -2.34
C ILE A 91 -42.31 32.54 -1.20
N GLY A 92 -41.85 32.73 0.04
CA GLY A 92 -42.28 31.97 1.22
C GLY A 92 -41.44 30.71 1.47
N TYR A 93 -41.29 30.36 2.76
CA TYR A 93 -40.43 29.26 3.19
C TYR A 93 -40.88 27.89 2.67
N GLY A 94 -42.19 27.65 2.55
CA GLY A 94 -42.74 26.38 2.04
C GLY A 94 -42.35 26.10 0.60
N TRP A 95 -42.57 27.05 -0.31
CA TRP A 95 -42.19 26.93 -1.72
C TRP A 95 -40.68 26.86 -1.90
N SER A 96 -39.93 27.59 -1.09
CA SER A 96 -38.47 27.56 -1.13
C SER A 96 -37.92 26.20 -0.72
N ALA A 97 -38.42 25.61 0.36
CA ALA A 97 -38.05 24.27 0.79
C ALA A 97 -38.42 23.22 -0.26
N LEU A 98 -39.58 23.34 -0.91
CA LEU A 98 -40.00 22.44 -1.98
C LEU A 98 -39.05 22.47 -3.17
N ILE A 99 -38.68 23.67 -3.65
CA ILE A 99 -37.74 23.84 -4.76
C ILE A 99 -36.38 23.20 -4.42
N VAL A 100 -35.82 23.52 -3.25
CA VAL A 100 -34.53 22.96 -2.83
C VAL A 100 -34.58 21.43 -2.71
N THR A 101 -35.70 20.89 -2.21
CA THR A 101 -35.93 19.44 -2.13
C THR A 101 -35.98 18.78 -3.51
N VAL A 102 -36.69 19.38 -4.47
CA VAL A 102 -36.77 18.86 -5.84
C VAL A 102 -35.39 18.88 -6.51
N VAL A 103 -34.61 19.95 -6.32
CA VAL A 103 -33.23 20.03 -6.83
C VAL A 103 -32.38 18.89 -6.27
N TRP A 104 -32.42 18.65 -4.95
CA TRP A 104 -31.69 17.53 -4.35
C TRP A 104 -32.17 16.17 -4.81
N ALA A 105 -33.48 15.98 -5.02
CA ALA A 105 -34.03 14.75 -5.56
C ALA A 105 -33.48 14.45 -6.97
N VAL A 106 -33.40 15.47 -7.83
CA VAL A 106 -32.80 15.34 -9.18
C VAL A 106 -31.31 14.99 -9.09
N VAL A 107 -30.54 15.70 -8.26
CA VAL A 107 -29.12 15.40 -8.04
C VAL A 107 -28.93 13.97 -7.55
N ALA A 108 -29.71 13.54 -6.56
CA ALA A 108 -29.67 12.18 -6.01
C ALA A 108 -30.01 11.13 -7.07
N ALA A 109 -31.04 11.36 -7.90
CA ALA A 109 -31.42 10.45 -8.98
C ALA A 109 -30.29 10.28 -10.01
N ILE A 110 -29.62 11.37 -10.40
CA ILE A 110 -28.48 11.33 -11.33
C ILE A 110 -27.31 10.58 -10.70
N LEU A 111 -26.93 10.91 -9.46
CA LEU A 111 -25.81 10.26 -8.77
C LEU A 111 -26.07 8.77 -8.57
N ALA A 112 -27.28 8.39 -8.14
CA ALA A 112 -27.66 6.99 -7.97
C ALA A 112 -27.62 6.22 -9.31
N SER A 113 -28.08 6.85 -10.39
CA SER A 113 -28.06 6.23 -11.72
C SER A 113 -26.64 6.02 -12.23
N ARG A 114 -25.77 7.04 -12.12
CA ARG A 114 -24.36 6.94 -12.52
C ARG A 114 -23.57 5.99 -11.64
N GLY A 115 -23.75 6.06 -10.32
CA GLY A 115 -23.12 5.14 -9.37
C GLY A 115 -23.50 3.69 -9.66
N ARG A 116 -24.78 3.41 -9.91
CA ARG A 116 -25.22 2.08 -10.36
C ARG A 116 -24.60 1.68 -11.69
N ALA A 117 -24.46 2.59 -12.65
CA ALA A 117 -23.85 2.30 -13.93
C ALA A 117 -22.36 1.97 -13.80
N GLU A 118 -21.61 2.70 -12.97
CA GLU A 118 -20.20 2.41 -12.71
C GLU A 118 -20.01 1.09 -11.94
N LEU A 119 -20.83 0.83 -10.92
CA LEU A 119 -20.78 -0.43 -10.17
C LEU A 119 -21.07 -1.64 -11.05
N LYS A 120 -21.93 -1.50 -12.07
CA LYS A 120 -22.21 -2.58 -13.04
C LYS A 120 -21.03 -2.89 -13.97
N LYS A 121 -20.06 -1.98 -14.12
CA LYS A 121 -18.85 -2.23 -14.91
C LYS A 121 -17.79 -3.02 -14.15
N ILE A 122 -17.90 -3.06 -12.82
CA ILE A 122 -16.98 -3.84 -12.00
C ILE A 122 -17.37 -5.31 -12.17
N PRO A 123 -16.50 -6.16 -12.73
CA PRO A 123 -16.80 -7.58 -12.85
C PRO A 123 -17.09 -8.14 -11.46
N PRO A 124 -18.06 -9.07 -11.32
CA PRO A 124 -18.39 -9.68 -10.05
C PRO A 124 -17.11 -10.18 -9.38
N PRO A 125 -16.89 -9.86 -8.08
CA PRO A 125 -15.74 -10.39 -7.38
C PRO A 125 -15.80 -11.91 -7.47
N LEU A 126 -14.72 -12.49 -7.99
CA LEU A 126 -14.54 -13.93 -8.13
C LEU A 126 -15.43 -14.60 -9.20
N GLU A 127 -15.68 -13.94 -10.33
CA GLU A 127 -16.46 -14.54 -11.43
C GLU A 127 -15.94 -15.92 -11.86
N GLU A 128 -14.61 -16.08 -11.96
CA GLU A 128 -13.97 -17.37 -12.27
C GLU A 128 -14.08 -18.38 -11.12
N THR A 129 -13.92 -17.95 -9.87
CA THR A 129 -14.09 -18.85 -8.71
C THR A 129 -15.54 -19.30 -8.58
N GLN A 130 -16.50 -18.41 -8.81
CA GLN A 130 -17.92 -18.77 -8.83
C GLN A 130 -18.25 -19.73 -9.98
N LYS A 131 -17.58 -19.59 -11.13
CA LYS A 131 -17.71 -20.52 -12.26
C LYS A 131 -17.12 -21.89 -11.93
N SER A 132 -15.91 -21.94 -11.38
CA SER A 132 -15.26 -23.19 -10.92
C SER A 132 -16.12 -23.90 -9.86
N LEU A 133 -16.64 -23.17 -8.87
CA LEU A 133 -17.51 -23.74 -7.83
C LEU A 133 -18.84 -24.26 -8.38
N LYS A 134 -19.40 -23.63 -9.43
CA LYS A 134 -20.61 -24.12 -10.12
C LYS A 134 -20.33 -25.39 -10.93
N GLU A 135 -19.19 -25.45 -11.62
CA GLU A 135 -18.75 -26.61 -12.39
C GLU A 135 -18.47 -27.80 -11.47
N ASP A 136 -17.78 -27.58 -10.35
CA ASP A 136 -17.52 -28.60 -9.32
C ASP A 136 -18.82 -29.15 -8.73
N ALA A 137 -19.79 -28.28 -8.43
CA ALA A 137 -21.10 -28.67 -7.92
C ALA A 137 -21.93 -29.46 -8.96
N GLN A 138 -21.86 -29.10 -10.24
CA GLN A 138 -22.53 -29.83 -11.32
C GLN A 138 -21.91 -31.21 -11.54
N TRP A 139 -20.59 -31.33 -11.48
CA TRP A 139 -19.89 -32.61 -11.59
C TRP A 139 -20.30 -33.57 -10.47
N LEU A 140 -20.38 -33.08 -9.22
CA LEU A 140 -20.83 -33.87 -8.07
C LEU A 140 -22.29 -34.33 -8.19
N LYS A 141 -23.17 -33.47 -8.74
CA LYS A 141 -24.58 -33.80 -8.94
C LYS A 141 -24.79 -34.88 -10.00
N ASN A 142 -24.01 -34.83 -11.09
CA ASN A 142 -24.09 -35.82 -12.16
C ASN A 142 -23.47 -37.18 -11.78
N ARG A 143 -22.58 -37.24 -10.80
CA ARG A 143 -21.98 -38.50 -10.33
C ARG A 143 -22.91 -39.33 -9.43
N ASN A 144 -23.93 -38.69 -8.86
CA ASN A 144 -24.85 -39.30 -7.89
C ASN A 144 -26.26 -39.54 -8.46
N SER A 145 -26.42 -39.41 -9.78
CA SER A 145 -27.62 -39.76 -10.58
C SER A 145 -27.24 -40.86 -11.56
#